data_AF-A0A833XXK8-F1
#
_entry.id   AF-A0A833XXK8-F1
#
_cell.length_a   1.000
_cell.length_b   1.000
_cell.length_c   1.000
_cell.angle_alpha   90.00
_cell.angle_beta   90.00
_cell.angle_gamma   90.00
#
_symmetry.space_group_name_H-M   'P 1'
#
loop_
_entity.id
_entity.type
_entity.pdbx_description
1 polymer ?
#
loop_
_entity_poly.entity_id
_entity_poly.type
_entity_poly.pdbx_seq_one_letter_code
_entity_poly.pdbx_strand_id
1 'polypeptide(L)'
;MPIAFVCPQVLAQNQLSSDLGLDHFDSLLHVLVFPLTMDWSPEDAMKAYLHTIQLCKIHDCTLGLGTSTRLIEPKYVELISALAAGKRAKLMVEITSNGISPLTLALAVAAKQTSGRLVCIIHEDHDIEKSKARLTENDLEDTIDFVYGSPCEVINRYKSIDFAVIDCKLEDHIKLFKTINLNPSGSIVAVSNLQHRRDGIISFAEVLKGRNIGVKSVTLPIGEGMELTRIGSTGKRETGRSYKRFHVIFEN
;
A
#
# COMPACT_ATOMS: atom_id res chain seq x y z
N MET A 1 -7.82 20.55 0.55
CA MET A 1 -8.32 19.63 1.60
C MET A 1 -7.76 18.22 1.36
N PRO A 2 -6.43 18.02 1.28
CA PRO A 2 -5.89 17.05 0.33
C PRO A 2 -5.66 15.65 0.92
N ILE A 3 -6.50 15.23 1.88
CA ILE A 3 -6.64 13.93 2.58
C ILE A 3 -6.99 14.29 4.02
N ALA A 4 -8.22 14.03 4.45
CA ALA A 4 -8.56 14.08 5.87
C ALA A 4 -7.95 12.83 6.54
N PHE A 5 -6.62 12.91 6.69
CA PHE A 5 -5.65 12.05 7.35
C PHE A 5 -6.14 10.65 7.56
N VAL A 6 -5.72 9.75 6.66
CA VAL A 6 -5.81 8.29 6.74
C VAL A 6 -5.94 7.88 8.21
N CYS A 7 -7.18 7.75 8.62
CA CYS A 7 -7.68 7.44 9.94
C CYS A 7 -9.06 6.92 9.61
N PRO A 8 -9.38 5.67 9.96
CA PRO A 8 -10.66 5.10 9.60
C PRO A 8 -11.85 5.96 10.10
N GLN A 9 -11.66 6.72 11.18
CA GLN A 9 -12.66 7.58 11.81
C GLN A 9 -12.81 8.97 11.15
N VAL A 10 -11.79 9.50 10.47
CA VAL A 10 -11.80 10.84 9.84
C VAL A 10 -12.29 10.77 8.40
N LEU A 11 -12.01 9.66 7.71
CA LEU A 11 -12.56 9.36 6.38
C LEU A 11 -14.10 9.29 6.40
N ALA A 12 -14.72 8.91 7.52
CA ALA A 12 -16.19 8.89 7.67
C ALA A 12 -16.85 10.29 7.69
N GLN A 13 -16.08 11.38 7.63
CA GLN A 13 -16.59 12.75 7.82
C GLN A 13 -16.23 13.74 6.71
N ASN A 14 -15.48 13.38 5.65
CA ASN A 14 -15.13 14.33 4.59
C ASN A 14 -15.24 13.77 3.17
N GLN A 15 -15.76 14.61 2.26
CA GLN A 15 -16.09 14.30 0.88
C GLN A 15 -14.85 13.91 0.04
N LEU A 16 -14.63 12.59 -0.12
CA LEU A 16 -13.86 12.00 -1.23
C LEU A 16 -14.76 11.59 -2.42
N SER A 17 -16.00 12.09 -2.42
CA SER A 17 -17.11 11.69 -3.28
C SER A 17 -16.86 11.91 -4.78
N SER A 18 -16.04 12.90 -5.17
CA SER A 18 -15.94 13.31 -6.58
C SER A 18 -15.16 12.35 -7.47
N ASP A 19 -14.20 11.58 -6.92
CA ASP A 19 -13.19 10.90 -7.74
C ASP A 19 -13.28 9.37 -7.69
N LEU A 20 -13.82 8.78 -6.62
CA LEU A 20 -13.98 7.32 -6.48
C LEU A 20 -15.43 6.85 -6.64
N GLY A 21 -16.39 7.77 -6.71
CA GLY A 21 -17.80 7.44 -6.49
C GLY A 21 -18.05 7.03 -5.04
N LEU A 22 -19.22 7.39 -4.51
CA LEU A 22 -19.57 7.18 -3.10
C LEU A 22 -19.43 5.69 -2.67
N ASP A 23 -19.75 4.75 -3.54
CA ASP A 23 -19.78 3.32 -3.23
C ASP A 23 -18.39 2.71 -3.00
N HIS A 24 -17.38 3.12 -3.78
CA HIS A 24 -16.00 2.64 -3.60
C HIS A 24 -15.35 3.23 -2.35
N PHE A 25 -15.75 4.46 -1.99
CA PHE A 25 -15.27 5.13 -0.79
C PHE A 25 -15.76 4.44 0.49
N ASP A 26 -17.06 4.14 0.56
CA ASP A 26 -17.63 3.41 1.69
C ASP A 26 -17.05 2.00 1.83
N SER A 27 -16.76 1.35 0.71
CA SER A 27 -16.10 0.04 0.68
C SER A 27 -14.66 0.12 1.22
N LEU A 28 -13.89 1.15 0.85
CA LEU A 28 -12.54 1.39 1.37
C LEU A 28 -12.56 1.66 2.87
N LEU A 29 -13.48 2.51 3.32
CA LEU A 29 -13.74 2.76 4.73
C LEU A 29 -14.04 1.45 5.47
N HIS A 30 -14.90 0.60 4.93
CA HIS A 30 -15.23 -0.67 5.57
C HIS A 30 -14.01 -1.60 5.73
N VAL A 31 -13.05 -1.59 4.81
CA VAL A 31 -11.80 -2.35 4.92
C VAL A 31 -10.88 -1.74 5.98
N LEU A 32 -10.76 -0.41 6.01
CA LEU A 32 -9.85 0.31 6.92
C LEU A 32 -10.40 0.50 8.35
N VAL A 33 -11.72 0.55 8.54
CA VAL A 33 -12.42 0.70 9.84
C VAL A 33 -12.76 -0.65 10.47
N PHE A 34 -12.61 -1.76 9.74
CA PHE A 34 -12.98 -3.09 10.24
C PHE A 34 -12.33 -3.37 11.61
N PRO A 35 -13.11 -3.83 12.61
CA PRO A 35 -12.63 -3.99 13.98
C PRO A 35 -11.67 -5.18 14.07
N LEU A 36 -10.43 -4.90 13.72
CA LEU A 36 -9.23 -5.67 13.99
C LEU A 36 -8.34 -4.72 14.79
N THR A 37 -7.82 -5.17 15.93
CA THR A 37 -6.89 -4.40 16.77
C THR A 37 -5.71 -3.97 15.90
N MET A 38 -5.70 -2.70 15.49
CA MET A 38 -4.64 -2.15 14.64
C MET A 38 -4.17 -0.87 15.28
N ASP A 39 -2.89 -0.84 15.61
CA ASP A 39 -2.18 0.36 16.04
C ASP A 39 -1.98 1.25 14.80
N TRP A 40 -2.98 2.09 14.54
CA TRP A 40 -3.02 3.01 13.42
C TRP A 40 -2.50 4.40 13.84
N SER A 41 -1.61 5.01 13.05
CA SER A 41 -1.10 6.37 13.28
C SER A 41 -1.42 7.32 12.13
N PRO A 42 -2.36 8.26 12.32
CA PRO A 42 -2.66 9.27 11.31
C PRO A 42 -1.47 10.23 11.05
N GLU A 43 -0.61 10.43 12.05
CA GLU A 43 0.57 11.28 11.94
C GLU A 43 1.61 10.69 10.98
N ASP A 44 1.94 9.40 11.15
CA ASP A 44 2.88 8.71 10.27
C ASP A 44 2.32 8.60 8.85
N ALA A 45 1.01 8.34 8.73
CA ALA A 45 0.34 8.30 7.43
C ALA A 45 0.45 9.63 6.67
N MET A 46 0.19 10.76 7.33
CA MET A 46 0.29 12.06 6.66
C MET A 46 1.72 12.44 6.32
N LYS A 47 2.68 12.20 7.22
CA LYS A 47 4.08 12.51 6.94
C LYS A 47 4.56 11.79 5.68
N ALA A 48 4.24 10.49 5.57
CA ALA A 48 4.57 9.71 4.39
C ALA A 48 3.86 10.23 3.13
N TYR A 49 2.56 10.56 3.23
CA TYR A 49 1.78 11.16 2.14
C TYR A 49 2.42 12.44 1.60
N LEU A 50 2.66 13.42 2.47
CA LEU A 50 3.20 14.73 2.08
C LEU A 50 4.61 14.62 1.51
N HIS A 51 5.45 13.78 2.11
CA HIS A 51 6.82 13.58 1.62
C HIS A 51 6.80 12.90 0.25
N THR A 52 5.90 11.93 0.05
CA THR A 52 5.70 11.28 -1.26
C THR A 52 5.29 12.27 -2.34
N ILE A 53 4.33 13.17 -2.06
CA ILE A 53 3.93 14.24 -2.98
C ILE A 53 5.14 15.09 -3.41
N GLN A 54 5.98 15.47 -2.46
CA GLN A 54 7.15 16.30 -2.74
C GLN A 54 8.13 15.58 -3.67
N LEU A 55 8.41 14.30 -3.41
CA LEU A 55 9.29 13.48 -4.24
C LEU A 55 8.73 13.26 -5.66
N CYS A 56 7.43 13.01 -5.78
CA CYS A 56 6.78 12.84 -7.09
C CYS A 56 6.76 14.14 -7.89
N LYS A 57 6.51 15.29 -7.27
CA LYS A 57 6.59 16.61 -7.95
C LYS A 57 7.98 16.91 -8.49
N ILE A 58 9.02 16.58 -7.72
CA ILE A 58 10.42 16.72 -8.17
C ILE A 58 10.67 15.78 -9.36
N HIS A 59 10.16 14.55 -9.31
CA HIS A 59 10.32 13.59 -10.40
C HIS A 59 9.81 14.09 -11.75
N ASP A 60 8.60 14.68 -11.77
CA ASP A 60 7.97 15.19 -12.99
C ASP A 60 8.76 16.40 -13.55
N CYS A 61 9.32 17.24 -12.68
CA CYS A 61 10.14 18.39 -13.08
C CYS A 61 11.50 17.99 -13.66
N THR A 62 12.18 17.00 -13.07
CA THR A 62 13.56 16.62 -13.46
C THR A 62 13.63 15.86 -14.78
N LEU A 63 12.54 15.20 -15.22
CA LEU A 63 12.53 14.42 -16.46
C LEU A 63 12.28 15.24 -17.74
N GLY A 64 12.02 16.56 -17.64
CA GLY A 64 11.78 17.42 -18.81
C GLY A 64 10.59 16.96 -19.68
N LEU A 65 9.73 16.09 -19.13
CA LEU A 65 8.60 15.50 -19.84
C LEU A 65 7.46 16.52 -19.86
N GLY A 66 7.46 17.39 -20.87
CA GLY A 66 6.29 18.17 -21.22
C GLY A 66 5.09 17.25 -21.38
N THR A 67 4.11 17.40 -20.50
CA THR A 67 2.74 16.85 -20.55
C THR A 67 2.55 15.66 -21.51
N SER A 68 2.94 14.45 -21.09
CA SER A 68 2.50 13.21 -21.73
C SER A 68 2.25 12.11 -20.68
N THR A 69 1.06 12.21 -20.09
CA THR A 69 0.17 11.15 -19.59
C THR A 69 0.58 9.68 -19.79
N ARG A 70 1.33 9.13 -18.83
CA ARG A 70 1.06 7.81 -18.22
C ARG A 70 1.34 7.92 -16.71
N LEU A 71 0.56 8.73 -15.98
CA LEU A 71 -0.57 8.24 -15.18
C LEU A 71 -0.22 7.07 -14.24
N ILE A 72 0.89 7.17 -13.49
CA ILE A 72 0.75 6.73 -12.11
C ILE A 72 -0.09 7.81 -11.45
N GLU A 73 -1.40 7.59 -11.35
CA GLU A 73 -2.32 8.55 -10.74
C GLU A 73 -1.76 8.90 -9.36
N PRO A 74 -1.39 10.17 -9.08
CA PRO A 74 -0.67 10.55 -7.86
C PRO A 74 -1.34 10.00 -6.60
N LYS A 75 -2.67 9.90 -6.65
CA LYS A 75 -3.53 9.30 -5.62
C LYS A 75 -3.12 7.88 -5.22
N TYR A 76 -2.65 7.03 -6.13
CA TYR A 76 -2.26 5.66 -5.82
C TYR A 76 -0.99 5.62 -4.96
N VAL A 77 0.07 6.26 -5.43
CA VAL A 77 1.40 6.19 -4.80
C VAL A 77 1.37 6.81 -3.42
N GLU A 78 0.70 7.96 -3.32
CA GLU A 78 0.55 8.68 -2.07
C GLU A 78 -0.38 7.93 -1.09
N LEU A 79 -1.45 7.28 -1.59
CA LEU A 79 -2.31 6.42 -0.77
C LEU A 79 -1.53 5.24 -0.19
N ILE A 80 -0.72 4.55 -1.01
CA ILE A 80 0.04 3.38 -0.59
C ILE A 80 1.08 3.75 0.49
N SER A 81 1.83 4.84 0.30
CA SER A 81 2.80 5.27 1.33
C SER A 81 2.11 5.64 2.64
N ALA A 82 0.97 6.35 2.56
CA ALA A 82 0.19 6.70 3.73
C ALA A 82 -0.38 5.47 4.45
N LEU A 83 -0.84 4.45 3.71
CA LEU A 83 -1.32 3.19 4.27
C LEU A 83 -0.21 2.41 4.98
N ALA A 84 0.95 2.28 4.34
CA ALA A 84 2.10 1.58 4.91
C ALA A 84 2.62 2.27 6.18
N ALA A 85 2.78 3.59 6.13
CA ALA A 85 3.28 4.36 7.27
C ALA A 85 2.26 4.45 8.41
N GLY A 86 0.98 4.67 8.08
CA GLY A 86 -0.09 4.71 9.07
C GLY A 86 -0.28 3.39 9.80
N LYS A 87 -0.01 2.27 9.11
CA LYS A 87 0.03 0.95 9.73
C LYS A 87 1.28 0.70 10.61
N ARG A 88 2.26 1.60 10.58
CA ARG A 88 3.59 1.43 11.20
C ARG A 88 4.27 0.14 10.73
N ALA A 89 4.13 -0.21 9.46
CA ALA A 89 4.66 -1.46 8.93
C ALA A 89 6.20 -1.50 9.06
N LYS A 90 6.73 -2.60 9.59
CA LYS A 90 8.17 -2.80 9.81
C LYS A 90 8.83 -3.57 8.69
N LEU A 91 8.11 -4.56 8.14
CA LEU A 91 8.54 -5.27 6.94
C LEU A 91 7.58 -4.99 5.80
N MET A 92 8.06 -4.25 4.81
CA MET A 92 7.34 -3.96 3.58
C MET A 92 7.97 -4.74 2.43
N VAL A 93 7.14 -5.25 1.52
CA VAL A 93 7.61 -5.93 0.31
C VAL A 93 6.95 -5.34 -0.92
N GLU A 94 7.75 -4.96 -1.91
CA GLU A 94 7.28 -4.65 -3.25
C GLU A 94 7.72 -5.76 -4.20
N ILE A 95 6.81 -6.25 -5.03
CA ILE A 95 7.09 -7.22 -6.08
C ILE A 95 6.72 -6.56 -7.41
N THR A 96 7.73 -6.21 -8.19
CA THR A 96 7.61 -5.33 -9.36
C THR A 96 8.16 -6.00 -10.63
N SER A 97 7.50 -5.76 -11.77
CA SER A 97 7.99 -6.16 -13.09
C SER A 97 8.85 -5.09 -13.76
N ASN A 98 8.83 -3.84 -13.28
CA ASN A 98 9.35 -2.67 -14.00
C ASN A 98 10.54 -1.99 -13.30
N GLY A 99 11.21 -2.69 -12.37
CA GLY A 99 12.32 -2.12 -11.57
C GLY A 99 11.86 -1.03 -10.59
N ILE A 100 12.77 -0.08 -10.28
CA ILE A 100 12.50 1.03 -9.34
C ILE A 100 11.49 2.00 -9.95
N SER A 101 10.34 2.16 -9.28
CA SER A 101 9.25 3.05 -9.69
C SER A 101 9.02 4.17 -8.66
N PRO A 102 8.18 5.18 -8.98
CA PRO A 102 7.72 6.15 -7.97
C PRO A 102 7.05 5.49 -6.76
N LEU A 103 6.41 4.33 -6.94
CA LEU A 103 5.86 3.54 -5.83
C LEU A 103 6.96 2.98 -4.93
N THR A 104 8.05 2.48 -5.49
CA THR A 104 9.24 2.01 -4.75
C THR A 104 9.77 3.11 -3.83
N LEU A 105 9.87 4.33 -4.37
CA LEU A 105 10.33 5.50 -3.62
C LEU A 105 9.36 5.85 -2.47
N ALA A 106 8.05 5.80 -2.73
CA ALA A 106 7.01 6.09 -1.75
C ALA A 106 6.96 5.06 -0.61
N LEU A 107 7.17 3.78 -0.93
CA LEU A 107 7.30 2.72 0.07
C LEU A 107 8.59 2.87 0.90
N ALA A 108 9.71 3.28 0.27
CA ALA A 108 10.94 3.57 0.99
C ALA A 108 10.75 4.74 1.98
N VAL A 109 10.02 5.79 1.58
CA VAL A 109 9.62 6.89 2.49
C VAL A 109 8.82 6.35 3.67
N ALA A 110 7.83 5.50 3.44
CA ALA A 110 7.01 4.92 4.50
C ALA A 110 7.86 4.05 5.45
N ALA A 111 8.78 3.26 4.91
CA ALA A 111 9.71 2.44 5.69
C ALA A 111 10.64 3.31 6.55
N LYS A 112 11.20 4.40 6.00
CA LYS A 112 12.03 5.35 6.76
C LYS A 112 11.24 6.01 7.89
N GLN A 113 10.03 6.49 7.58
CA GLN A 113 9.12 7.12 8.55
C GLN A 113 8.80 6.20 9.74
N THR A 114 8.69 4.90 9.48
CA THR A 114 8.30 3.90 10.48
C THR A 114 9.49 3.21 11.12
N SER A 115 10.73 3.55 10.74
CA SER A 115 11.94 2.78 11.10
C SER A 115 11.76 1.28 10.80
N GLY A 116 11.19 1.00 9.63
CA GLY A 116 11.07 -0.30 9.02
C GLY A 116 12.04 -0.47 7.86
N ARG A 117 11.83 -1.51 7.06
CA ARG A 117 12.59 -1.77 5.84
C ARG A 117 11.68 -2.20 4.70
N LEU A 118 12.09 -1.86 3.49
CA LEU A 118 11.47 -2.27 2.24
C LEU A 118 12.33 -3.34 1.56
N VAL A 119 11.72 -4.43 1.14
CA VAL A 119 12.34 -5.41 0.24
C VAL A 119 11.71 -5.23 -1.13
N CYS A 120 12.50 -4.85 -2.12
CA CYS A 120 12.05 -4.73 -3.51
C CYS A 120 12.52 -5.95 -4.30
N ILE A 121 11.58 -6.83 -4.66
CA ILE A 121 11.83 -8.05 -5.41
C ILE A 121 11.61 -7.75 -6.90
N ILE A 122 12.68 -7.88 -7.68
CA ILE A 122 12.70 -7.57 -9.11
C ILE A 122 12.83 -8.88 -9.90
N HIS A 123 11.86 -9.14 -10.78
CA HIS A 123 11.80 -10.40 -11.55
C HIS A 123 12.89 -10.51 -12.63
N GLU A 124 13.14 -9.41 -13.35
CA GLU A 124 14.12 -9.32 -14.45
C GLU A 124 15.21 -8.32 -14.11
N ASP A 125 16.41 -8.50 -14.68
CA ASP A 125 17.55 -7.61 -14.45
C ASP A 125 17.33 -6.28 -15.19
N HIS A 126 16.75 -5.31 -14.49
CA HIS A 126 16.57 -3.95 -14.98
C HIS A 126 17.80 -3.12 -14.62
N ASP A 127 18.26 -2.27 -15.54
CA ASP A 127 19.28 -1.25 -15.24
C ASP A 127 18.69 -0.20 -14.28
N ILE A 128 18.86 -0.45 -12.98
CA ILE A 128 18.36 0.41 -11.91
C ILE A 128 19.38 1.44 -11.43
N GLU A 129 20.58 1.52 -12.03
CA GLU A 129 21.67 2.39 -11.55
C GLU A 129 21.27 3.88 -11.56
N LYS A 130 20.60 4.32 -12.63
CA LYS A 130 20.05 5.69 -12.71
C LYS A 130 18.99 5.95 -11.63
N SER A 131 18.24 4.93 -11.25
CA SER A 131 17.18 5.04 -10.25
C SER A 131 17.71 4.93 -8.82
N LYS A 132 18.85 4.24 -8.60
CA LYS A 132 19.56 4.22 -7.31
C LYS A 132 20.11 5.56 -6.91
N ALA A 133 20.66 6.33 -7.85
CA ALA A 133 21.13 7.69 -7.57
C ALA A 133 20.05 8.55 -6.88
N ARG A 134 18.78 8.34 -7.26
CA ARG A 134 17.63 9.04 -6.68
C ARG A 134 17.31 8.60 -5.26
N LEU A 135 17.62 7.35 -4.90
CA LEU A 135 17.48 6.89 -3.52
C LEU A 135 18.54 7.54 -2.65
N THR A 136 19.77 7.65 -3.14
CA THR A 136 20.87 8.33 -2.45
C THR A 136 20.56 9.82 -2.26
N GLU A 137 20.08 10.52 -3.29
CA GLU A 137 19.70 11.95 -3.21
C GLU A 137 18.61 12.24 -2.16
N ASN A 138 17.79 11.25 -1.81
CA ASN A 138 16.69 11.39 -0.85
C ASN A 138 16.96 10.68 0.49
N ASP A 139 18.19 10.21 0.72
CA ASP A 139 18.61 9.47 1.91
C ASP A 139 17.72 8.23 2.18
N LEU A 140 17.39 7.47 1.14
CA LEU A 140 16.51 6.29 1.19
C LEU A 140 17.25 4.97 0.91
N GLU A 141 18.51 5.03 0.51
CA GLU A 141 19.32 3.86 0.13
C GLU A 141 19.40 2.81 1.26
N ASP A 142 19.60 3.24 2.50
CA ASP A 142 19.69 2.34 3.66
C ASP A 142 18.35 1.70 4.07
N THR A 143 17.24 2.10 3.43
CA THR A 143 15.90 1.64 3.78
C THR A 143 15.39 0.51 2.88
N ILE A 144 16.06 0.27 1.75
CA ILE A 144 15.61 -0.64 0.69
C ILE A 144 16.62 -1.74 0.37
N ASP A 145 16.17 -2.99 0.48
CA ASP A 145 16.89 -4.18 0.07
C ASP A 145 16.44 -4.60 -1.34
N PHE A 146 17.30 -4.46 -2.35
CA PHE A 146 17.03 -4.98 -3.69
C PHE A 146 17.37 -6.46 -3.79
N VAL A 147 16.40 -7.26 -4.25
CA VAL A 147 16.57 -8.70 -4.42
C VAL A 147 16.11 -9.13 -5.80
N TYR A 148 17.01 -9.78 -6.54
CA TYR A 148 16.73 -10.27 -7.89
C TYR A 148 16.40 -11.76 -7.88
N GLY A 149 15.49 -12.15 -8.75
CA GLY A 149 15.19 -13.56 -9.03
C GLY A 149 13.70 -13.87 -9.04
N SER A 150 13.37 -15.17 -8.96
CA SER A 150 11.99 -15.63 -8.99
C SER A 150 11.21 -15.12 -7.77
N PRO A 151 10.12 -14.33 -7.95
CA PRO A 151 9.37 -13.76 -6.84
C PRO A 151 8.83 -14.82 -5.86
N CYS A 152 8.38 -15.96 -6.38
CA CYS A 152 7.87 -17.06 -5.57
C CYS A 152 8.94 -17.73 -4.69
N GLU A 153 10.20 -17.73 -5.12
CA GLU A 153 11.30 -18.31 -4.35
C GLU A 153 11.84 -17.33 -3.32
N VAL A 154 12.00 -16.07 -3.73
CA VAL A 154 12.54 -15.00 -2.87
C VAL A 154 11.58 -14.69 -1.73
N ILE A 155 10.27 -14.57 -2.01
CA ILE A 155 9.28 -14.20 -0.99
C ILE A 155 9.22 -15.19 0.18
N ASN A 156 9.56 -16.46 -0.05
CA ASN A 156 9.56 -17.50 0.98
C ASN A 156 10.54 -17.26 2.12
N ARG A 157 11.59 -16.46 1.87
CA ARG A 157 12.63 -16.10 2.85
C ARG A 157 12.13 -15.09 3.87
N TYR A 158 11.03 -14.40 3.57
CA TYR A 158 10.45 -13.37 4.42
C TYR A 158 9.23 -13.91 5.16
N LYS A 159 9.09 -13.53 6.44
CA LYS A 159 8.01 -13.95 7.32
C LYS A 159 7.41 -12.72 8.00
N SER A 160 6.13 -12.82 8.36
CA SER A 160 5.41 -11.75 9.06
C SER A 160 5.47 -10.42 8.32
N ILE A 161 5.21 -10.43 7.02
CA ILE A 161 5.18 -9.20 6.20
C ILE A 161 3.98 -8.34 6.63
N ASP A 162 4.24 -7.09 6.99
CA ASP A 162 3.23 -6.14 7.46
C ASP A 162 2.50 -5.43 6.32
N PHE A 163 3.24 -5.17 5.24
CA PHE A 163 2.71 -4.49 4.06
C PHE A 163 3.29 -5.12 2.79
N ALA A 164 2.46 -5.41 1.80
CA ALA A 164 2.91 -5.93 0.51
C ALA A 164 2.24 -5.21 -0.66
N VAL A 165 3.01 -4.93 -1.71
CA VAL A 165 2.48 -4.54 -3.01
C VAL A 165 2.89 -5.56 -4.05
N ILE A 166 1.92 -6.06 -4.82
CA ILE A 166 2.12 -7.10 -5.83
C ILE A 166 1.60 -6.57 -7.18
N ASP A 167 2.50 -6.50 -8.16
CA ASP A 167 2.13 -6.19 -9.55
C ASP A 167 1.57 -7.43 -10.27
N CYS A 168 0.31 -7.38 -10.72
CA CYS A 168 -0.32 -8.46 -11.48
C CYS A 168 0.18 -8.62 -12.92
N LYS A 169 1.10 -7.78 -13.41
CA LYS A 169 1.79 -8.02 -14.69
C LYS A 169 2.66 -9.29 -14.67
N LEU A 170 2.95 -9.82 -13.48
CA LEU A 170 3.68 -11.07 -13.30
C LEU A 170 2.78 -12.28 -13.56
N GLU A 171 3.26 -13.22 -14.39
CA GLU A 171 2.50 -14.39 -14.83
C GLU A 171 2.09 -15.33 -13.68
N ASP A 172 2.91 -15.42 -12.62
CA ASP A 172 2.76 -16.38 -11.51
C ASP A 172 2.12 -15.81 -10.22
N HIS A 173 1.35 -14.71 -10.32
CA HIS A 173 0.78 -14.03 -9.16
C HIS A 173 -0.12 -14.92 -8.27
N ILE A 174 -0.83 -15.92 -8.82
CA ILE A 174 -1.63 -16.87 -8.00
C ILE A 174 -0.75 -17.73 -7.09
N LYS A 175 0.39 -18.23 -7.59
CA LYS A 175 1.35 -18.99 -6.80
C LYS A 175 1.94 -18.11 -5.70
N LEU A 176 2.24 -16.86 -6.05
CA LEU A 176 2.71 -15.86 -5.11
C LEU A 176 1.70 -15.57 -3.99
N PHE A 177 0.41 -15.41 -4.31
CA PHE A 177 -0.66 -15.20 -3.32
C PHE A 177 -0.76 -16.33 -2.30
N LYS A 178 -0.52 -17.57 -2.71
CA LYS A 178 -0.53 -18.72 -1.81
C LYS A 178 0.70 -18.78 -0.91
N THR A 179 1.83 -18.32 -1.42
CA THR A 179 3.16 -18.48 -0.83
C THR A 179 3.53 -17.36 0.15
N ILE A 180 3.01 -16.15 -0.07
CA ILE A 180 3.32 -14.99 0.76
C ILE A 180 2.98 -15.21 2.24
N ASN A 181 3.93 -14.93 3.12
CA ASN A 181 3.79 -15.07 4.56
C ASN A 181 3.54 -13.71 5.21
N LEU A 182 2.27 -13.45 5.51
CA LEU A 182 1.79 -12.17 6.01
C LEU A 182 1.64 -12.19 7.52
N ASN A 183 1.78 -11.01 8.14
CA ASN A 183 1.55 -10.85 9.57
C ASN A 183 0.06 -11.06 9.89
N PRO A 184 -0.31 -12.13 10.62
CA PRO A 184 -1.72 -12.43 10.89
C PRO A 184 -2.37 -11.45 11.87
N SER A 185 -1.59 -10.63 12.60
CA SER A 185 -2.14 -9.67 13.55
C SER A 185 -2.67 -8.38 12.90
N GLY A 186 -2.36 -8.15 11.63
CA GLY A 186 -2.73 -6.91 10.95
C GLY A 186 -1.80 -6.61 9.81
N SER A 187 -2.02 -7.16 8.62
CA SER A 187 -1.24 -6.82 7.43
C SER A 187 -2.12 -6.23 6.34
N ILE A 188 -1.53 -5.46 5.44
CA ILE A 188 -2.21 -4.87 4.28
C ILE A 188 -1.50 -5.32 3.01
N VAL A 189 -2.25 -5.77 2.03
CA VAL A 189 -1.76 -6.17 0.71
C VAL A 189 -2.47 -5.35 -0.35
N ALA A 190 -1.71 -4.63 -1.16
CA ALA A 190 -2.23 -3.97 -2.35
C ALA A 190 -1.82 -4.78 -3.59
N VAL A 191 -2.78 -5.16 -4.41
CA VAL A 191 -2.52 -5.82 -5.69
C VAL A 191 -2.92 -4.86 -6.79
N SER A 192 -1.96 -4.44 -7.61
CA SER A 192 -2.15 -3.46 -8.68
C SER A 192 -2.24 -4.12 -10.06
N ASN A 193 -2.60 -3.35 -11.08
CA ASN A 193 -2.68 -3.76 -12.49
C ASN A 193 -3.66 -4.92 -12.72
N LEU A 194 -4.82 -4.86 -12.06
CA LEU A 194 -5.84 -5.91 -12.14
C LEU A 194 -6.39 -6.12 -13.57
N GLN A 195 -6.35 -5.13 -14.45
CA GLN A 195 -6.75 -5.30 -15.86
C GLN A 195 -5.87 -6.30 -16.63
N HIS A 196 -4.66 -6.57 -16.14
CA HIS A 196 -3.77 -7.61 -16.69
C HIS A 196 -4.12 -9.01 -16.18
N ARG A 197 -5.08 -9.13 -15.25
CA ARG A 197 -5.64 -10.43 -14.89
C ARG A 197 -6.48 -10.95 -16.07
N ARG A 198 -6.13 -12.13 -16.58
CA ARG A 198 -7.01 -12.90 -17.47
C ARG A 198 -8.35 -13.15 -16.78
N ASP A 199 -9.42 -13.22 -17.56
CA ASP A 199 -10.76 -13.54 -17.05
C ASP A 199 -10.75 -14.83 -16.22
N GLY A 200 -11.40 -14.80 -15.04
CA GLY A 200 -11.53 -15.94 -14.12
C GLY A 200 -10.44 -16.07 -13.04
N ILE A 201 -9.55 -15.08 -12.90
CA ILE A 201 -8.50 -15.10 -11.86
C ILE A 201 -9.06 -14.75 -10.48
N ILE A 202 -8.76 -15.63 -9.53
CA ILE A 202 -9.16 -15.58 -8.12
C ILE A 202 -8.57 -14.34 -7.44
N SER A 203 -9.40 -13.57 -6.74
CA SER A 203 -8.95 -12.41 -5.96
C SER A 203 -7.96 -12.81 -4.86
N PHE A 204 -7.11 -11.89 -4.44
CA PHE A 204 -6.17 -12.17 -3.35
C PHE A 204 -6.92 -12.55 -2.07
N ALA A 205 -8.01 -11.84 -1.79
CA ALA A 205 -8.89 -12.18 -0.67
C ALA A 205 -9.50 -13.58 -0.78
N GLU A 206 -9.89 -14.03 -1.97
CA GLU A 206 -10.41 -15.39 -2.18
C GLU A 206 -9.36 -16.48 -1.98
N VAL A 207 -8.10 -16.24 -2.36
CA VAL A 207 -7.00 -17.18 -2.05
C VAL A 207 -6.81 -17.34 -0.53
N LEU A 208 -7.16 -16.32 0.24
CA LEU A 208 -7.10 -16.35 1.70
C LEU A 208 -8.38 -16.86 2.37
N LYS A 209 -9.52 -16.91 1.65
CA LYS A 209 -10.77 -17.49 2.18
C LYS A 209 -10.52 -18.94 2.58
N GLY A 210 -10.80 -19.29 3.84
CA GLY A 210 -10.55 -20.61 4.41
C GLY A 210 -9.32 -20.71 5.31
N ARG A 211 -8.48 -19.67 5.38
CA ARG A 211 -7.52 -19.51 6.48
C ARG A 211 -8.29 -19.03 7.72
N ASN A 212 -7.91 -19.47 8.93
CA ASN A 212 -8.49 -19.01 10.21
C ASN A 212 -8.05 -17.57 10.54
N ILE A 213 -8.26 -16.64 9.61
CA ILE A 213 -7.80 -15.25 9.65
C ILE A 213 -8.92 -14.37 9.09
N GLY A 214 -9.12 -13.19 9.69
CA GLY A 214 -10.07 -12.21 9.20
C GLY A 214 -9.53 -11.54 7.94
N VAL A 215 -10.29 -11.58 6.85
CA VAL A 215 -9.92 -10.99 5.56
C VAL A 215 -11.01 -10.02 5.11
N LYS A 216 -10.60 -8.82 4.70
CA LYS A 216 -11.47 -7.80 4.09
C LYS A 216 -10.76 -7.21 2.89
N SER A 217 -11.46 -7.07 1.78
CA SER A 217 -10.89 -6.47 0.58
C SER A 217 -11.86 -5.50 -0.07
N VAL A 218 -11.28 -4.57 -0.84
CA VAL A 218 -11.98 -3.63 -1.70
C VAL A 218 -11.22 -3.54 -3.02
N THR A 219 -11.95 -3.46 -4.12
CA THR A 219 -11.38 -3.13 -5.42
C THR A 219 -11.63 -1.66 -5.69
N LEU A 220 -10.57 -0.92 -6.01
CA LEU A 220 -10.61 0.51 -6.31
C LEU A 220 -10.29 0.73 -7.80
N PRO A 221 -11.03 1.60 -8.50
CA PRO A 221 -10.78 1.95 -9.89
C PRO A 221 -9.62 2.96 -10.01
N ILE A 222 -8.51 2.71 -9.32
CA ILE A 222 -7.31 3.56 -9.33
C ILE A 222 -6.30 2.94 -10.29
N GLY A 223 -5.78 3.72 -11.24
CA GLY A 223 -4.87 3.25 -12.28
C GLY A 223 -5.49 2.14 -13.14
N GLU A 224 -4.75 1.04 -13.36
CA GLU A 224 -5.23 -0.15 -14.08
C GLU A 224 -6.04 -1.11 -13.17
N GLY A 225 -6.61 -0.58 -12.08
CA GLY A 225 -7.36 -1.32 -11.06
C GLY A 225 -6.46 -1.85 -9.94
N MET A 226 -6.93 -1.71 -8.70
CA MET A 226 -6.22 -2.17 -7.50
C MET A 226 -7.16 -2.91 -6.55
N GLU A 227 -6.72 -4.04 -6.00
CA GLU A 227 -7.36 -4.74 -4.88
C GLU A 227 -6.57 -4.42 -3.60
N LEU A 228 -7.19 -3.75 -2.64
CA LEU A 228 -6.63 -3.57 -1.31
C LEU A 228 -7.24 -4.60 -0.37
N THR A 229 -6.40 -5.45 0.21
CA THR A 229 -6.80 -6.49 1.16
C THR A 229 -6.16 -6.26 2.51
N ARG A 230 -6.99 -6.19 3.55
CA ARG A 230 -6.59 -6.18 4.94
C ARG A 230 -6.79 -7.56 5.56
N ILE A 231 -5.81 -7.96 6.35
CA ILE A 231 -5.78 -9.22 7.09
C ILE A 231 -5.63 -8.88 8.56
N GLY A 232 -6.30 -9.61 9.44
CA GLY A 232 -6.04 -9.55 10.87
C GLY A 232 -6.67 -10.70 11.65
N SER A 233 -6.25 -10.83 12.90
CA SER A 233 -6.76 -11.89 13.78
C SER A 233 -8.22 -11.64 14.13
N THR A 234 -9.06 -12.66 13.99
CA THR A 234 -10.43 -12.65 14.52
C THR A 234 -10.36 -12.77 16.04
N GLY A 235 -9.96 -11.70 16.73
CA GLY A 235 -10.03 -11.64 18.19
C GLY A 235 -11.46 -11.92 18.66
N LYS A 236 -11.63 -12.72 19.71
CA LYS A 236 -12.91 -12.85 20.42
C LYS A 236 -13.37 -11.44 20.78
N ARG A 237 -14.60 -11.10 20.40
CA ARG A 237 -15.26 -9.83 20.76
C ARG A 237 -15.14 -9.60 22.27
N GLU A 238 -14.30 -8.67 22.69
CA GLU A 238 -14.57 -7.95 23.93
C GLU A 238 -15.71 -6.98 23.62
N THR A 239 -16.93 -7.42 23.92
CA THR A 239 -18.09 -6.55 23.97
C THR A 239 -17.81 -5.42 24.96
N GLY A 240 -17.64 -4.20 24.45
CA GLY A 240 -17.73 -2.99 25.28
C GLY A 240 -16.51 -2.07 25.26
N ARG A 241 -16.21 -1.45 24.12
CA ARG A 241 -15.71 -0.07 24.11
C ARG A 241 -16.49 0.74 23.09
N SER A 242 -17.54 1.41 23.57
CA SER A 242 -18.16 2.52 22.85
C SER A 242 -17.13 3.64 22.78
N TYR A 243 -16.52 3.83 21.62
CA TYR A 243 -15.62 4.96 21.39
C TYR A 243 -16.49 6.22 21.32
N LYS A 244 -16.38 7.06 22.34
CA LYS A 244 -17.04 8.38 22.37
C LYS A 244 -16.53 9.19 21.18
N ARG A 245 -17.45 9.65 20.34
CA ARG A 245 -17.21 10.64 19.27
C ARG A 245 -16.61 11.89 19.91
N PHE A 246 -15.35 12.20 19.59
CA PHE A 246 -14.78 13.50 19.92
C PHE A 246 -15.28 14.50 18.87
N HIS A 247 -16.05 15.49 19.32
CA HIS A 247 -16.35 16.67 18.52
C HIS A 247 -15.16 17.62 18.65
N VAL A 248 -14.44 17.85 17.56
CA VAL A 248 -13.48 18.95 17.46
C VAL A 248 -14.23 20.16 16.92
N ILE A 249 -14.39 21.19 17.74
CA ILE A 249 -14.93 22.49 17.32
C ILE A 249 -13.73 23.31 16.84
N PHE A 250 -13.74 23.72 15.57
CA PHE A 250 -12.83 24.74 15.10
C PHE A 250 -13.45 26.10 15.47
N GLU A 251 -12.82 26.82 16.40
CA GLU A 251 -13.08 28.26 16.52
C GLU A 251 -12.41 28.95 15.32
N ASN A 252 -13.18 29.85 14.71
CA ASN A 252 -12.91 30.48 13.42
C ASN A 252 -12.10 31.78 13.58
#